data_AF-A0A2E7QL67-F1
#
_entry.id   AF-A0A2E7QL67-F1
#
_cell.length_a   1.000
_cell.length_b   1.000
_cell.length_c   1.000
_cell.angle_alpha   90.00
_cell.angle_beta   90.00
_cell.angle_gamma   90.00
#
_symmetry.space_group_name_H-M   'P 1'
#
loop_
_entity.id
_entity.type
_entity.pdbx_description
1 polymer ?
#
loop_
_entity_poly.entity_id
_entity_poly.type
_entity_poly.pdbx_seq_one_letter_code
_entity_poly.pdbx_strand_id
1 'polypeptide(L)'
;MKKRRTKNNRQSGFTMVELLVVIAVIGILAGILLPVIASSRNKANRNRDLNNLKKQVEAFMGFCNDNKQRFPWHLTSKDGRAVTEWYNPGGGGAYRYDWDSLLDIRRVHQTQSFINEIPSCKILQSPCDPGALKANQAESDPKRQGWGWEGQMDMNSKDG
;
A
#
# COMPACT_ATOMS: atom_id res chain seq x y z
N MET A 1 40.27 53.19 41.44
CA MET A 1 40.03 51.75 41.14
C MET A 1 38.61 51.38 41.59
N LYS A 2 37.73 50.91 40.69
CA LYS A 2 36.31 50.60 40.97
C LYS A 2 36.10 49.08 40.94
N LYS A 3 35.91 48.43 42.10
CA LYS A 3 35.64 46.98 42.20
C LYS A 3 34.22 46.69 41.71
N ARG A 4 34.07 45.99 40.58
CA ARG A 4 32.77 45.46 40.10
C ARG A 4 32.33 44.30 41.01
N ARG A 5 31.19 44.44 41.68
CA ARG A 5 30.53 43.32 42.38
C ARG A 5 29.82 42.45 41.33
N THR A 6 30.30 41.22 41.13
CA THR A 6 29.59 40.21 40.35
C THR A 6 28.37 39.75 41.15
N LYS A 7 27.17 39.91 40.57
CA LYS A 7 25.94 39.33 41.15
C LYS A 7 26.08 37.81 41.05
N ASN A 8 26.21 37.12 42.18
CA ASN A 8 26.07 35.67 42.24
C ASN A 8 24.64 35.32 41.82
N ASN A 9 24.48 34.88 40.57
CA ASN A 9 23.26 34.19 40.14
C ASN A 9 23.20 32.89 40.94
N ARG A 10 22.37 32.86 41.98
CA ARG A 10 22.01 31.62 42.67
C ARG A 10 21.29 30.75 41.64
N GLN A 11 22.01 29.83 41.03
CA GLN A 11 21.41 28.76 40.23
C GLN A 11 20.61 27.90 41.21
N SER A 12 19.29 27.99 41.14
CA SER A 12 18.38 27.10 41.85
C SER A 12 18.60 25.68 41.31
N GLY A 13 19.10 24.78 42.15
CA GLY A 13 19.17 23.36 41.84
C GLY A 13 17.76 22.76 41.85
N PHE A 14 17.48 21.86 40.91
CA PHE A 14 16.22 21.12 40.84
C PHE A 14 16.08 20.22 42.07
N THR A 15 14.93 20.25 42.74
CA THR A 15 14.65 19.32 43.83
C THR A 15 14.25 17.96 43.25
N MET A 16 14.56 16.87 43.96
CA MET A 16 14.12 15.52 43.55
C MET A 16 12.59 15.43 43.42
N VAL A 17 11.85 16.19 44.23
CA VAL A 17 10.39 16.23 44.24
C VAL A 17 9.84 16.86 42.95
N GLU A 18 10.42 17.97 42.49
CA GLU A 18 10.02 18.61 41.24
C GLU A 18 10.22 17.67 40.04
N LEU A 19 11.33 16.93 39.99
CA LEU A 19 11.58 15.97 38.92
C LEU A 19 10.59 14.79 38.98
N LEU A 20 10.29 14.30 40.19
CA LEU A 20 9.40 13.16 40.40
C LEU A 20 7.95 13.47 39.98
N VAL A 21 7.44 14.66 40.31
CA VAL A 21 6.09 15.08 39.90
C VAL A 21 5.99 15.19 38.38
N VAL A 22 7.04 15.68 37.71
CA VAL A 22 7.06 15.82 36.25
C VAL A 22 6.98 14.46 35.56
N ILE A 23 7.78 13.48 35.97
CA ILE A 23 7.71 12.14 35.37
C ILE A 23 6.38 11.44 35.67
N ALA A 24 5.79 11.69 36.85
CA ALA A 24 4.47 11.17 37.19
C ALA A 24 3.38 11.71 36.26
N VAL A 25 3.38 13.03 35.99
CA VAL A 25 2.43 13.66 35.06
C VAL A 25 2.66 13.18 33.63
N ILE A 26 3.91 13.09 33.16
CA ILE A 26 4.23 12.54 31.82
C ILE A 26 3.75 11.08 31.70
N GLY A 27 3.92 10.28 32.75
CA GLY A 27 3.46 8.89 32.78
C GLY A 27 1.94 8.76 32.65
N ILE A 28 1.17 9.61 33.34
CA ILE A 28 -0.30 9.64 33.22
C ILE A 28 -0.71 10.03 31.80
N LEU A 29 -0.12 11.08 31.24
CA LEU A 29 -0.41 11.54 29.88
C LEU A 29 -0.06 10.46 28.84
N ALA A 30 1.11 9.85 28.96
CA ALA A 30 1.56 8.77 28.08
C ALA A 30 0.67 7.52 28.19
N GLY A 31 0.20 7.18 29.39
CA GLY A 31 -0.70 6.05 29.63
C GLY A 31 -2.04 6.18 28.91
N ILE A 32 -2.57 7.41 28.78
CA ILE A 32 -3.80 7.68 28.02
C ILE A 32 -3.54 7.66 26.51
N LEU A 33 -2.35 8.08 26.07
CA LEU A 33 -1.98 8.17 24.65
C LEU A 33 -1.81 6.80 23.97
N LEU A 34 -1.20 5.82 24.65
CA LEU A 34 -0.91 4.50 24.06
C LEU A 34 -2.14 3.78 23.45
N PRO A 35 -3.27 3.60 24.16
CA PRO A 35 -4.44 2.94 23.58
C PRO A 35 -5.07 3.75 22.44
N VAL A 36 -5.02 5.08 22.52
CA VAL A 36 -5.56 5.97 21.48
C VAL A 36 -4.75 5.86 20.19
N ILE A 37 -3.42 5.78 20.29
CA ILE A 37 -2.53 5.63 19.13
C ILE A 37 -2.79 4.30 18.40
N ALA A 38 -3.00 3.20 19.13
CA ALA A 38 -3.31 1.90 18.54
C ALA A 38 -4.62 1.93 17.73
N SER A 39 -5.67 2.55 18.28
CA SER A 39 -6.95 2.73 17.56
C SER A 39 -6.81 3.67 16.35
N SER A 40 -6.03 4.75 16.50
CA SER A 40 -5.74 5.71 15.41
C SER A 40 -5.02 5.02 14.24
N ARG A 41 -4.04 4.15 14.52
CA ARG A 41 -3.36 3.37 13.47
C ARG A 41 -4.33 2.48 12.70
N ASN A 42 -5.23 1.79 13.38
CA ASN A 42 -6.22 0.94 12.71
C ASN A 42 -7.18 1.76 11.83
N LYS A 43 -7.60 2.95 12.28
CA LYS A 43 -8.39 3.89 11.46
C LYS A 43 -7.60 4.40 10.26
N ALA A 44 -6.32 4.72 10.44
CA ALA A 44 -5.44 5.17 9.35
C ALA A 44 -5.26 4.06 8.29
N ASN A 45 -5.05 2.81 8.71
CA ASN A 45 -5.00 1.66 7.81
C ASN A 45 -6.30 1.48 7.04
N ARG A 46 -7.46 1.62 7.71
CA ARG A 46 -8.77 1.55 7.04
C ARG A 46 -8.97 2.67 6.03
N ASN A 47 -8.54 3.89 6.34
CA ASN A 47 -8.60 5.00 5.39
C ASN A 47 -7.69 4.75 4.19
N ARG A 48 -6.51 4.14 4.42
CA ARG A 48 -5.61 3.73 3.34
C ARG A 48 -6.24 2.66 2.45
N ASP A 49 -6.90 1.65 3.02
CA ASP A 49 -7.67 0.64 2.27
C ASP A 49 -8.75 1.28 1.40
N LEU A 50 -9.54 2.20 1.96
CA LEU A 50 -10.59 2.88 1.21
C LEU A 50 -10.03 3.65 0.02
N ASN A 51 -8.88 4.31 0.19
CA ASN A 51 -8.22 5.02 -0.89
C ASN A 51 -7.65 4.06 -1.95
N ASN A 52 -7.09 2.92 -1.51
CA ASN A 52 -6.63 1.87 -2.42
C ASN A 52 -7.79 1.31 -3.26
N LEU A 53 -8.93 1.01 -2.64
CA LEU A 53 -10.13 0.54 -3.33
C LEU A 53 -10.67 1.57 -4.33
N LYS A 54 -10.68 2.86 -3.97
CA LYS A 54 -11.09 3.93 -4.89
C LYS A 54 -10.24 3.93 -6.16
N LYS A 55 -8.92 3.82 -6.03
CA LYS A 55 -8.01 3.73 -7.19
C LYS A 55 -8.29 2.51 -8.08
N GLN A 56 -8.65 1.38 -7.48
CA GLN A 56 -9.04 0.19 -8.24
C GLN A 56 -10.35 0.39 -9.00
N VAL A 57 -11.32 1.06 -8.38
CA VAL A 57 -12.60 1.38 -9.03
C VAL A 57 -12.38 2.38 -10.17
N GLU A 58 -11.56 3.41 -9.96
CA GLU A 58 -11.16 4.35 -11.02
C GLU A 58 -10.59 3.57 -12.22
N ALA A 59 -9.67 2.60 -11.97
CA ALA A 59 -9.07 1.79 -13.03
C ALA A 59 -10.10 0.96 -13.83
N PHE A 60 -11.09 0.39 -13.15
CA PHE A 60 -12.20 -0.29 -13.82
C PHE A 60 -13.08 0.67 -14.62
N MET A 61 -13.28 1.89 -14.13
CA MET A 61 -14.06 2.91 -14.84
C MET A 61 -13.32 3.43 -16.07
N GLY A 62 -12.00 3.65 -15.99
CA GLY A 62 -11.16 3.95 -17.14
C GLY A 62 -11.26 2.86 -18.20
N PHE A 63 -11.13 1.60 -17.79
CA PHE A 63 -11.32 0.45 -18.69
C PHE A 63 -12.70 0.47 -19.37
N CYS A 64 -13.76 0.68 -18.59
CA CYS A 64 -15.13 0.71 -19.09
C CYS A 64 -15.32 1.80 -20.16
N ASN A 65 -14.74 2.99 -19.94
CA ASN A 65 -14.78 4.11 -20.88
C ASN A 65 -14.09 3.78 -22.20
N ASP A 66 -12.94 3.11 -22.14
CA ASP A 66 -12.18 2.71 -23.33
C ASP A 66 -12.85 1.57 -24.10
N ASN A 67 -13.67 0.75 -23.42
CA ASN A 67 -14.20 -0.52 -23.95
C ASN A 67 -15.72 -0.53 -24.10
N LYS A 68 -16.28 0.47 -24.79
CA LYS A 68 -17.72 0.53 -25.15
C LYS A 68 -18.66 0.42 -23.94
N GLN A 69 -18.29 1.00 -22.79
CA GLN A 69 -19.05 0.94 -21.54
C GLN A 69 -19.23 -0.49 -21.01
N ARG A 70 -18.24 -1.37 -21.26
CA ARG A 70 -18.23 -2.75 -20.79
C ARG A 70 -17.05 -3.00 -19.87
N PHE A 71 -17.33 -3.63 -18.75
CA PHE A 71 -16.30 -4.17 -17.86
C PHE A 71 -15.62 -5.40 -18.48
N PRO A 72 -14.43 -5.79 -17.99
CA PRO A 72 -13.66 -6.90 -18.56
C PRO A 72 -14.46 -8.19 -18.73
N TRP A 73 -15.31 -8.53 -17.75
CA TRP A 73 -16.16 -9.73 -17.77
C TRP A 73 -17.40 -9.63 -18.67
N HIS A 74 -17.70 -8.45 -19.23
CA HIS A 74 -18.79 -8.22 -20.20
C HIS A 74 -18.31 -8.13 -21.65
N LEU A 75 -17.01 -8.31 -21.89
CA LEU A 75 -16.47 -8.28 -23.25
C LEU A 75 -16.86 -9.53 -24.03
N THR A 76 -17.02 -9.38 -25.34
CA THR A 76 -17.12 -10.53 -26.23
C THR A 76 -15.75 -11.15 -26.42
N SER A 77 -15.69 -12.44 -26.80
CA SER A 77 -14.42 -13.10 -27.11
C SER A 77 -13.59 -12.37 -28.17
N LYS A 78 -14.26 -11.72 -29.12
CA LYS A 78 -13.59 -10.89 -30.14
C LYS A 78 -13.01 -9.60 -29.54
N ASP A 79 -13.78 -8.87 -28.74
CA ASP A 79 -13.34 -7.60 -28.18
C ASP A 79 -12.24 -7.80 -27.13
N GLY A 80 -12.38 -8.76 -26.19
CA GLY A 80 -11.35 -8.93 -25.17
C GLY A 80 -10.08 -9.61 -25.69
N ARG A 81 -10.12 -10.33 -26.81
CA ARG A 81 -8.90 -10.78 -27.50
C ARG A 81 -8.04 -9.59 -27.96
N ALA A 82 -8.66 -8.51 -28.44
CA ALA A 82 -7.95 -7.29 -28.80
C ALA A 82 -7.35 -6.58 -27.57
N VAL A 83 -8.04 -6.62 -26.42
CA VAL A 83 -7.51 -6.10 -25.15
C VAL A 83 -6.32 -6.93 -24.65
N THR A 84 -6.39 -8.25 -24.73
CA THR A 84 -5.30 -9.15 -24.29
C THR A 84 -4.11 -9.16 -25.24
N GLU A 85 -4.28 -8.79 -26.50
CA GLU A 85 -3.21 -8.72 -27.49
C GLU A 85 -2.12 -7.72 -27.09
N TRP A 86 -2.49 -6.63 -26.41
CA TRP A 86 -1.54 -5.68 -25.82
C TRP A 86 -0.56 -6.36 -24.85
N TYR A 87 -1.03 -7.35 -24.10
CA TYR A 87 -0.22 -8.09 -23.14
C TYR A 87 0.73 -9.10 -23.81
N ASN A 88 0.36 -9.64 -24.97
CA ASN A 88 1.13 -10.67 -25.68
C ASN A 88 1.22 -10.39 -27.19
N PRO A 89 2.02 -9.40 -27.60
CA PRO A 89 2.23 -9.10 -29.01
C PRO A 89 3.05 -10.24 -29.64
N GLY A 90 2.36 -11.21 -30.26
CA GLY A 90 3.01 -12.27 -31.06
C GLY A 90 2.59 -13.71 -30.78
N GLY A 91 1.70 -13.97 -29.81
CA GLY A 91 0.98 -15.26 -29.70
C GLY A 91 1.83 -16.54 -29.57
N GLY A 92 3.12 -16.43 -29.26
CA GLY A 92 4.12 -17.51 -29.45
C GLY A 92 4.79 -18.02 -28.19
N GLY A 93 4.09 -18.16 -27.06
CA GLY A 93 4.66 -18.66 -25.81
C GLY A 93 3.73 -19.57 -25.01
N ALA A 94 4.28 -20.28 -24.01
CA ALA A 94 3.59 -21.25 -23.14
C ALA A 94 2.36 -20.69 -22.39
N TYR A 95 2.16 -19.36 -22.39
CA TYR A 95 0.99 -18.69 -21.84
C TYR A 95 0.18 -18.06 -22.99
N ARG A 96 -0.86 -18.76 -23.44
CA ARG A 96 -1.87 -18.18 -24.33
C ARG A 96 -2.79 -17.30 -23.49
N TYR A 97 -2.60 -15.99 -23.58
CA TYR A 97 -3.56 -15.01 -23.09
C TYR A 97 -4.65 -14.87 -24.14
N ASP A 98 -5.80 -15.49 -23.89
CA ASP A 98 -7.01 -15.30 -24.68
C ASP A 98 -8.01 -14.46 -23.86
N TRP A 99 -9.15 -14.13 -24.45
CA TRP A 99 -10.20 -13.34 -23.81
C TRP A 99 -10.61 -13.87 -22.42
N ASP A 100 -10.54 -15.19 -22.20
CA ASP A 100 -10.83 -15.84 -20.92
C ASP A 100 -9.91 -15.39 -19.77
N SER A 101 -8.72 -14.90 -20.10
CA SER A 101 -7.77 -14.35 -19.13
C SER A 101 -8.30 -13.08 -18.44
N LEU A 102 -9.28 -12.39 -19.03
CA LEU A 102 -9.97 -11.25 -18.40
C LEU A 102 -10.99 -11.70 -17.34
N LEU A 103 -11.39 -12.97 -17.34
CA LEU A 103 -12.25 -13.57 -16.32
C LEU A 103 -11.45 -14.09 -15.11
N ASP A 104 -10.14 -14.29 -15.27
CA ASP A 104 -9.26 -14.67 -14.16
C ASP A 104 -8.95 -13.46 -13.29
N ILE A 105 -9.35 -13.52 -12.02
CA ILE A 105 -9.12 -12.47 -11.04
C ILE A 105 -7.62 -12.16 -10.84
N ARG A 106 -6.74 -13.13 -11.12
CA ARG A 106 -5.28 -12.97 -11.05
C ARG A 106 -4.71 -12.19 -12.24
N ARG A 107 -5.51 -11.89 -13.26
CA ARG A 107 -5.06 -11.29 -14.52
C ARG A 107 -5.84 -10.05 -14.92
N VAL A 108 -7.06 -9.86 -14.42
CA VAL A 108 -7.90 -8.70 -14.75
C VAL A 108 -7.20 -7.35 -14.50
N HIS A 109 -6.33 -7.28 -13.50
CA HIS A 109 -5.55 -6.10 -13.14
C HIS A 109 -4.34 -5.83 -14.03
N GLN A 110 -4.06 -6.69 -15.02
CA GLN A 110 -2.94 -6.55 -15.96
C GLN A 110 -3.36 -5.84 -17.26
N THR A 111 -4.59 -5.33 -17.30
CA THR A 111 -5.12 -4.55 -18.42
C THR A 111 -4.44 -3.17 -18.48
N GLN A 112 -4.38 -2.59 -19.69
CA GLN A 112 -3.70 -1.31 -19.91
C GLN A 112 -4.23 -0.18 -19.01
N SER A 113 -5.55 -0.09 -18.80
CA SER A 113 -6.16 0.94 -17.95
C SER A 113 -5.73 0.79 -16.49
N PHE A 114 -5.56 -0.45 -16.00
CA PHE A 114 -5.05 -0.73 -14.66
C PHE A 114 -3.60 -0.33 -14.50
N ILE A 115 -2.76 -0.62 -15.49
CA ILE A 115 -1.33 -0.26 -15.46
C ILE A 115 -1.16 1.27 -15.48
N ASN A 116 -2.03 1.98 -16.20
CA ASN A 116 -2.00 3.44 -16.29
C ASN A 116 -2.47 4.11 -15.00
N GLU A 117 -3.50 3.59 -14.36
CA GLU A 117 -4.10 4.21 -13.18
C GLU A 117 -3.50 3.74 -11.85
N ILE A 118 -2.96 2.51 -11.82
CA ILE A 118 -2.40 1.88 -10.63
C ILE A 118 -0.89 1.66 -10.83
N PRO A 119 -0.04 2.52 -10.25
CA PRO A 119 1.41 2.45 -10.47
C PRO A 119 2.13 1.31 -9.73
N SER A 120 1.47 0.62 -8.80
CA SER A 120 2.07 -0.48 -8.02
C SER A 120 1.02 -1.51 -7.61
N CYS A 121 1.39 -2.78 -7.68
CA CYS A 121 0.57 -3.91 -7.23
C CYS A 121 0.23 -3.85 -5.72
N LYS A 122 0.97 -3.08 -4.92
CA LYS A 122 0.65 -2.85 -3.49
C LYS A 122 -0.70 -2.19 -3.26
N ILE A 123 -1.25 -1.50 -4.26
CA ILE A 123 -2.57 -0.87 -4.18
C ILE A 123 -3.69 -1.92 -4.21
N LEU A 124 -3.43 -3.12 -4.76
CA LEU A 124 -4.38 -4.23 -4.74
C LEU A 124 -4.52 -4.87 -3.36
N GLN A 125 -3.62 -4.53 -2.44
CA GLN A 125 -3.51 -5.15 -1.13
C GLN A 125 -4.13 -4.26 -0.03
N SER A 126 -4.77 -4.90 0.95
CA SER A 126 -5.28 -4.25 2.14
C SER A 126 -4.22 -4.26 3.26
N PRO A 127 -3.71 -3.10 3.72
CA PRO A 127 -2.98 -2.96 4.98
C PRO A 127 -3.73 -3.38 6.25
N CYS A 128 -5.04 -3.66 6.20
CA CYS A 128 -5.78 -4.21 7.33
C CYS A 128 -5.75 -5.75 7.39
N ASP A 129 -5.27 -6.43 6.35
CA ASP A 129 -5.17 -7.89 6.29
C ASP A 129 -3.79 -8.40 6.79
N PRO A 130 -3.72 -9.09 7.95
CA PRO A 130 -2.48 -9.65 8.47
C PRO A 130 -1.86 -10.74 7.60
N GLY A 131 -2.68 -11.47 6.82
CA GLY A 131 -2.22 -12.53 5.92
C GLY A 131 -1.51 -11.95 4.70
N ALA A 132 -2.05 -10.86 4.16
CA ALA A 132 -1.45 -10.15 3.04
C ALA A 132 -0.07 -9.58 3.44
N LEU A 133 0.08 -9.00 4.64
CA LEU A 133 1.30 -8.32 5.11
C LEU A 133 2.64 -9.08 4.90
N LYS A 134 2.65 -10.41 4.97
CA LYS A 134 3.87 -11.25 4.77
C LYS A 134 4.22 -11.44 3.29
N ALA A 135 3.24 -11.67 2.43
CA ALA A 135 3.43 -11.79 0.99
C ALA A 135 3.62 -10.41 0.31
N ASN A 136 3.15 -9.34 0.95
CA ASN A 136 3.09 -7.98 0.42
C ASN A 136 4.41 -7.18 0.42
N GLN A 137 5.48 -7.70 1.03
CA GLN A 137 6.76 -6.99 1.10
C GLN A 137 7.66 -7.22 -0.11
N ALA A 138 7.42 -8.27 -0.90
CA ALA A 138 8.06 -8.46 -2.20
C ALA A 138 7.39 -7.51 -3.21
N GLU A 139 7.90 -6.27 -3.30
CA GLU A 139 7.43 -5.32 -4.30
C GLU A 139 8.12 -5.58 -5.64
N SER A 140 7.33 -5.44 -6.70
CA SER A 140 7.66 -5.30 -8.12
C SER A 140 9.13 -5.28 -8.55
N ASP A 141 9.46 -6.18 -9.48
CA ASP A 141 10.64 -6.03 -10.32
C ASP A 141 10.60 -4.68 -11.07
N PRO A 142 11.59 -3.78 -10.87
CA PRO A 142 11.69 -2.50 -11.58
C PRO A 142 11.70 -2.65 -13.11
N LYS A 143 12.14 -3.79 -13.62
CA LYS A 143 12.16 -4.09 -15.06
C LYS A 143 10.77 -4.31 -15.65
N ARG A 144 9.75 -4.50 -14.80
CA ARG A 144 8.36 -4.77 -15.20
C ARG A 144 7.38 -3.67 -14.78
N GLN A 145 7.88 -2.42 -14.68
CA GLN A 145 7.03 -1.24 -14.45
C GLN A 145 6.13 -1.32 -13.19
N GLY A 146 6.57 -1.98 -12.12
CA GLY A 146 5.74 -2.11 -10.91
C GLY A 146 4.89 -3.39 -10.84
N TRP A 147 5.02 -4.29 -11.84
CA TRP A 147 4.16 -5.47 -11.98
C TRP A 147 4.95 -6.79 -12.03
N GLY A 148 4.63 -7.72 -11.13
CA GLY A 148 5.24 -9.07 -11.08
C GLY A 148 6.12 -9.32 -9.85
N TRP A 149 6.47 -10.58 -9.63
CA TRP A 149 7.24 -11.04 -8.48
C TRP A 149 8.74 -10.73 -8.64
N GLU A 150 9.39 -10.27 -7.58
CA GLU A 150 10.85 -10.19 -7.50
C GLU A 150 11.38 -11.52 -6.95
N GLY A 151 12.10 -12.28 -7.80
CA GLY A 151 12.61 -13.62 -7.49
C GLY A 151 12.04 -14.72 -8.39
N GLN A 152 12.88 -15.71 -8.73
CA GLN A 152 12.47 -16.90 -9.46
C GLN A 152 11.41 -17.63 -8.62
N MET A 153 10.21 -17.83 -9.18
CA MET A 153 9.15 -18.61 -8.51
C MET A 153 9.69 -20.01 -8.21
N ASP A 154 10.02 -20.29 -6.95
CA ASP A 154 10.23 -21.66 -6.52
C ASP A 154 8.87 -22.33 -6.44
N MET A 155 8.52 -23.05 -7.52
CA MET A 155 7.27 -23.82 -7.62
C MET A 155 7.15 -24.94 -6.57
N ASN A 156 8.18 -25.14 -5.73
CA ASN A 156 8.17 -26.12 -4.64
C ASN A 156 8.08 -25.51 -3.23
N SER A 157 8.01 -24.19 -3.07
CA SER A 157 7.80 -23.58 -1.75
C SER A 157 6.36 -23.82 -1.28
N LYS A 158 6.21 -24.51 -0.15
CA LYS A 158 4.91 -24.93 0.42
C LYS A 158 4.22 -23.86 1.26
N ASP A 159 4.75 -22.64 1.30
CA ASP A 159 4.23 -21.58 2.14
C ASP A 159 3.34 -20.66 1.29
N GLY A 160 2.05 -21.02 1.25
CA GLY A 160 0.95 -20.23 0.69
C GLY A 160 0.24 -19.37 1.72
#